data_AF-A0AAW3FPW7-F1
#
_entry.id   AF-A0AAW3FPW7-F1
#
_cell.length_a   1.000
_cell.length_b   1.000
_cell.length_c   1.000
_cell.angle_alpha   90.00
_cell.angle_beta   90.00
_cell.angle_gamma   90.00
#
_symmetry.space_group_name_H-M   'P 1'
#
loop_
_entity.id
_entity.type
_entity.pdbx_description
1 polymer ?
#
loop_
_entity_poly.entity_id
_entity_poly.type
_entity_poly.pdbx_seq_one_letter_code
_entity_poly.pdbx_strand_id
1 'polypeptide(L)'
;MTTLKYLRHSILIACFLNLIFALTHWAGIASDHLLIATNYGLSALIILMVLLNTIVLTHHPTIMLPQRQQIWLINFAALLIAFLTEWL
;
A
#
# COMPACT_ATOMS: atom_id res chain seq x y z
N MET A 1 1.61 17.96 9.51
CA MET A 1 1.86 16.61 10.06
C MET A 1 0.62 15.71 10.05
N THR A 2 -0.58 16.22 10.26
CA THR A 2 -1.85 15.44 10.22
C THR A 2 -2.09 14.77 8.87
N THR A 3 -1.92 15.49 7.75
CA THR A 3 -2.07 14.94 6.38
C THR A 3 -1.17 13.73 6.11
N LEU A 4 0.06 13.76 6.63
CA LEU A 4 1.02 12.67 6.48
C LEU A 4 0.62 11.42 7.28
N LYS A 5 -0.04 11.61 8.43
CA LYS A 5 -0.61 10.51 9.22
C LYS A 5 -1.79 9.88 8.49
N TYR A 6 -2.66 10.69 7.87
CA TYR A 6 -3.78 10.19 7.07
C TYR A 6 -3.31 9.39 5.86
N LEU A 7 -2.31 9.89 5.12
CA LEU A 7 -1.74 9.16 3.98
C LEU A 7 -1.23 7.76 4.39
N ARG A 8 -0.54 7.66 5.52
CA ARG A 8 -0.05 6.36 6.03
C ARG A 8 -1.18 5.42 6.46
N HIS A 9 -2.23 5.95 7.09
CA HIS A 9 -3.40 5.14 7.42
C HIS A 9 -4.09 4.65 6.14
N SER A 10 -4.21 5.49 5.11
CA SER A 10 -4.75 5.10 3.82
C SER A 10 -3.93 3.97 3.18
N ILE A 11 -2.60 4.04 3.23
CA ILE A 11 -1.72 2.94 2.75
C ILE A 11 -2.03 1.64 3.51
N LEU A 12 -2.11 1.68 4.84
CA LEU A 12 -2.39 0.49 5.66
C LEU A 12 -3.76 -0.11 5.35
N ILE A 13 -4.80 0.72 5.21
CA ILE A 13 -6.16 0.27 4.87
C ILE A 13 -6.17 -0.36 3.48
N ALA A 14 -5.53 0.29 2.50
CA ALA A 14 -5.46 -0.23 1.13
C ALA A 14 -4.71 -1.57 1.09
N CYS A 15 -3.57 -1.70 1.78
CA CYS A 15 -2.85 -2.97 1.90
C CYS A 15 -3.70 -4.07 2.54
N PHE A 16 -4.46 -3.75 3.59
CA PHE A 16 -5.34 -4.71 4.25
C PHE A 16 -6.44 -5.22 3.31
N LEU A 17 -7.11 -4.31 2.60
CA LEU A 17 -8.13 -4.67 1.60
C LEU A 17 -7.54 -5.51 0.47
N ASN A 18 -6.35 -5.15 0.01
CA ASN A 18 -5.66 -5.86 -1.06
C ASN A 18 -5.29 -7.30 -0.64
N LEU A 19 -4.84 -7.46 0.61
CA LEU A 19 -4.59 -8.78 1.19
C LEU A 19 -5.86 -9.62 1.33
N ILE A 20 -7.00 -9.02 1.72
CA ILE A 20 -8.29 -9.72 1.76
C ILE A 20 -8.67 -10.21 0.37
N PHE A 21 -8.58 -9.36 -0.65
CA PHE A 21 -8.93 -9.76 -2.02
C PHE A 21 -8.04 -10.90 -2.52
N ALA A 22 -6.72 -10.82 -2.30
CA ALA A 22 -5.80 -11.90 -2.64
C ALA A 22 -6.13 -13.20 -1.91
N LEU A 23 -6.43 -13.15 -0.61
CA LEU A 23 -6.83 -14.33 0.16
C LEU A 23 -8.15 -14.92 -0.33
N THR A 24 -9.15 -14.09 -0.65
CA THR A 24 -10.43 -14.59 -1.20
C THR A 24 -10.26 -15.25 -2.56
N HIS A 25 -9.34 -14.73 -3.38
CA HIS A 25 -9.01 -15.30 -4.68
C HIS A 25 -8.25 -16.63 -4.54
N TRP A 26 -7.20 -16.67 -3.71
CA TRP A 26 -6.41 -17.89 -3.47
C TRP A 26 -7.21 -18.99 -2.76
N ALA A 27 -8.20 -18.62 -1.94
CA ALA A 27 -9.13 -19.57 -1.35
C ALA A 27 -10.17 -20.10 -2.35
N GLY A 28 -10.22 -19.59 -3.59
CA GLY A 28 -11.18 -19.97 -4.61
C GLY A 28 -12.61 -19.50 -4.32
N ILE A 29 -12.79 -18.51 -3.42
CA ILE A 29 -14.11 -18.01 -3.01
C ILE A 29 -14.66 -17.03 -4.06
N ALA A 30 -13.79 -16.22 -4.67
CA ALA A 30 -14.15 -15.26 -5.70
C ALA A 30 -13.07 -15.20 -6.78
N SER A 31 -13.43 -15.44 -8.03
CA SER A 31 -12.53 -15.44 -9.20
C SER A 31 -13.06 -14.62 -10.37
N ASP A 32 -14.01 -13.72 -10.10
CA ASP A 32 -14.60 -12.88 -11.12
C ASP A 32 -13.58 -11.90 -11.71
N HIS A 33 -13.64 -11.66 -13.02
CA HIS A 33 -12.79 -10.68 -13.71
C HIS A 33 -12.86 -9.27 -13.09
N LEU A 34 -14.02 -8.92 -12.49
CA LEU A 34 -14.17 -7.67 -11.76
C LEU A 34 -13.26 -7.63 -10.53
N LEU A 35 -13.18 -8.71 -9.76
CA LEU A 35 -12.33 -8.82 -8.58
C LEU A 35 -10.85 -8.67 -8.96
N ILE A 36 -10.44 -9.35 -10.04
CA ILE A 36 -9.08 -9.24 -10.60
C ILE A 36 -8.76 -7.78 -10.95
N ALA A 37 -9.63 -7.11 -11.72
CA ALA A 37 -9.43 -5.72 -12.11
C ALA A 37 -9.40 -4.76 -10.91
N THR A 38 -10.25 -4.98 -9.91
CA THR A 38 -10.24 -4.16 -8.69
C THR A 38 -8.96 -4.33 -7.88
N ASN A 39 -8.41 -5.54 -7.83
CA ASN A 39 -7.17 -5.83 -7.12
C ASN A 39 -5.96 -5.15 -7.80
N TYR A 40 -5.88 -5.19 -9.13
CA TYR A 40 -4.89 -4.43 -9.90
C TYR A 40 -4.99 -2.91 -9.65
N GLY A 41 -6.22 -2.36 -9.72
CA GLY A 41 -6.44 -0.94 -9.45
C GLY A 41 -6.03 -0.55 -8.02
N LEU A 42 -6.29 -1.42 -7.05
CA LEU A 42 -5.92 -1.22 -5.66
C LEU A 42 -4.40 -1.30 -5.47
N SER A 43 -3.70 -2.24 -6.11
CA SER A 43 -2.23 -2.33 -6.10
C SER A 43 -1.59 -1.08 -6.71
N ALA A 44 -2.09 -0.60 -7.85
CA ALA A 44 -1.62 0.64 -8.48
C ALA A 44 -1.80 1.86 -7.55
N LEU A 45 -2.95 1.93 -6.84
CA LEU A 45 -3.23 3.00 -5.89
C LEU A 45 -2.29 2.95 -4.66
N ILE A 46 -1.97 1.75 -4.14
CA ILE A 46 -0.97 1.58 -3.08
C ILE A 46 0.39 2.11 -3.55
N ILE A 47 0.84 1.72 -4.74
CA ILE A 47 2.11 2.18 -5.32
C ILE A 47 2.15 3.71 -5.43
N LEU A 48 1.08 4.33 -5.93
CA LEU A 48 0.95 5.78 -6.02
C LEU A 48 1.05 6.45 -4.63
N MET A 49 0.34 5.93 -3.63
CA MET A 49 0.38 6.47 -2.27
C MET A 49 1.76 6.33 -1.63
N VAL A 50 2.46 5.21 -1.86
CA VAL A 50 3.83 5.00 -1.40
C VAL A 50 4.79 6.00 -2.06
N LEU A 51 4.63 6.26 -3.36
CA LEU A 51 5.42 7.25 -4.09
C LEU A 51 5.21 8.66 -3.50
N LEU A 52 3.95 9.06 -3.28
CA LEU A 52 3.62 10.33 -2.63
C LEU A 52 4.22 10.42 -1.23
N ASN A 53 4.13 9.36 -0.42
CA ASN A 53 4.69 9.34 0.93
C ASN A 53 6.22 9.48 0.92
N THR A 54 6.89 8.89 -0.08
CA THR A 54 8.34 8.97 -0.26
C THR A 54 8.79 10.37 -0.70
N ILE A 55 8.06 11.01 -1.63
CA ILE A 55 8.30 12.41 -2.03
C ILE A 55 8.15 13.33 -0.81
N VAL A 56 7.08 13.19 -0.04
CA VAL A 56 6.87 14.03 1.15
C VAL A 56 7.95 13.79 2.21
N LEU A 57 8.44 12.56 2.36
CA LEU A 57 9.52 12.23 3.29
C LEU A 57 10.86 12.90 2.90
N THR A 58 11.17 12.95 1.60
CA THR A 58 12.40 13.57 1.09
C THR A 58 12.37 15.09 1.19
N HIS A 59 11.22 15.72 0.97
CA HIS A 59 11.06 17.19 1.06
C HIS A 59 10.89 17.74 2.49
N HIS A 60 10.74 16.90 3.52
CA HIS A 60 10.68 17.35 4.92
C HIS A 60 11.95 16.97 5.71
N PRO A 61 12.96 17.85 5.79
CA PRO A 61 14.22 17.61 6.51
C PRO A 61 14.04 17.51 8.05
N THR A 62 12.89 17.94 8.58
CA THR A 62 12.63 18.03 10.02
C THR A 62 12.18 16.71 10.67
N ILE A 63 12.00 15.64 9.90
CA ILE A 63 11.58 14.34 10.42
C ILE A 63 12.79 13.61 11.02
N MET A 64 12.71 13.24 12.30
CA MET A 64 13.77 12.51 13.00
C MET A 64 14.09 11.17 12.33
N LEU A 65 15.36 10.79 12.33
CA LEU A 65 15.88 9.53 11.76
C LEU A 65 15.05 8.26 12.09
N PRO A 66 14.69 7.96 13.36
CA PRO A 66 13.93 6.74 13.67
C PRO A 66 12.53 6.75 13.04
N GLN A 67 11.87 7.90 12.97
CA GLN A 67 10.58 8.01 12.30
C GLN A 67 10.72 7.80 10.79
N ARG A 68 11.79 8.30 10.17
CA ARG A 68 12.06 8.06 8.74
C ARG A 68 12.23 6.57 8.43
N GLN A 69 12.98 5.84 9.25
CA GLN A 69 13.16 4.40 9.08
C GLN A 69 11.83 3.65 9.18
N GLN A 70 11.00 3.97 10.17
CA GLN A 70 9.68 3.35 10.33
C GLN A 70 8.79 3.59 9.09
N ILE A 71 8.80 4.81 8.54
CA ILE A 71 8.03 5.15 7.34
C ILE A 71 8.54 4.40 6.11
N TRP A 72 9.86 4.28 5.98
CA TRP A 72 10.49 3.50 4.93
C TRP A 72 10.07 2.03 4.99
N LEU A 73 10.01 1.46 6.20
CA LEU A 73 9.61 0.08 6.42
C LEU A 73 8.13 -0.15 6.04
N ILE A 74 7.24 0.81 6.36
CA ILE A 74 5.83 0.78 5.93
C ILE A 74 5.73 0.83 4.40
N ASN A 75 6.46 1.74 3.75
CA ASN A 75 6.46 1.87 2.29
C ASN A 75 6.96 0.58 1.62
N PHE A 76 8.03 -0.01 2.15
CA PHE A 76 8.58 -1.27 1.64
C PHE A 76 7.59 -2.43 1.80
N ALA A 77 6.98 -2.57 2.97
CA ALA A 77 5.97 -3.60 3.22
C ALA A 77 4.75 -3.43 2.30
N ALA A 78 4.31 -2.19 2.08
CA ALA A 78 3.18 -1.88 1.20
C ALA A 78 3.45 -2.27 -0.26
N LEU A 79 4.65 -1.98 -0.77
CA LEU A 79 5.07 -2.43 -2.10
C LEU A 79 5.12 -3.96 -2.18
N LEU A 80 5.72 -4.61 -1.18
CA LEU A 80 5.82 -6.06 -1.15
C LEU A 80 4.44 -6.72 -1.16
N ILE A 81 3.49 -6.19 -0.39
CA ILE A 81 2.09 -6.64 -0.43
C ILE A 81 1.53 -6.45 -1.83
N ALA A 82 1.56 -5.23 -2.37
CA ALA A 82 0.95 -4.92 -3.67
C ALA A 82 1.47 -5.79 -4.82
N PHE A 83 2.75 -6.16 -4.80
CA PHE A 83 3.35 -7.08 -5.79
C PHE A 83 3.01 -8.54 -5.52
N LEU A 84 3.02 -8.99 -4.27
CA LEU A 84 2.73 -10.38 -3.92
C LEU A 84 1.26 -10.75 -4.18
N THR A 85 0.38 -9.77 -4.01
CA THR A 85 -1.05 -9.90 -4.23
C THR A 85 -1.43 -9.60 -5.68
N GLU A 86 -0.50 -9.24 -6.55
CA GLU A 86 -0.77 -9.08 -7.98
C GLU A 86 -0.87 -10.47 -8.63
N TRP A 87 -1.99 -10.75 -9.30
CA TRP A 87 -2.27 -12.08 -9.85
C TRP A 87 -1.83 -12.11 -11.32
N LEU A 88 -0.63 -12.62 -11.59
CA LEU A 88 -0.16 -12.87 -12.96
C LEU A 88 -0.85 -14.09 -13.58
#